data_AF-A0A5D4XQ02-F1
#
_entry.id   AF-A0A5D4XQ02-F1
#
_cell.length_a   1.000
_cell.length_b   1.000
_cell.length_c   1.000
_cell.angle_alpha   90.00
_cell.angle_beta   90.00
_cell.angle_gamma   90.00
#
_symmetry.space_group_name_H-M   'P 1'
#
loop_
_entity.id
_entity.type
_entity.pdbx_description
1 polymer ?
#
loop_
_entity_poly.entity_id
_entity_poly.type
_entity_poly.pdbx_seq_one_letter_code
_entity_poly.pdbx_strand_id
1 'polypeptide(L)'
;MRILFTPCLLLILAGAPAAADAQGILRTRPAPERPPTTEAGCTLDLVKASGRERKIRNRAEREARDAWERNVRRKYGPAFARWGNSARHTRLLECKTSDRGLIEKHWCWAAATPCAG
;
A
#
# COMPACT_ATOMS: atom_id res chain seq x y z
N MET A 1 -16.88 -50.89 26.95
CA MET A 1 -15.59 -50.54 26.31
C MET A 1 -14.72 -49.87 27.36
N ARG A 2 -13.61 -50.52 27.76
CA ARG A 2 -12.72 -50.10 28.86
C ARG A 2 -11.54 -49.29 28.33
N ILE A 3 -11.33 -48.11 28.94
CA ILE A 3 -10.09 -47.43 29.39
C ILE A 3 -8.80 -47.72 28.60
N LEU A 4 -8.09 -46.67 28.17
CA LEU A 4 -6.65 -46.46 28.43
C LEU A 4 -6.27 -44.98 28.24
N PHE A 5 -6.29 -44.24 29.36
CA PHE A 5 -5.65 -42.94 29.55
C PHE A 5 -4.14 -43.15 29.62
N THR A 6 -3.36 -42.48 28.77
CA THR A 6 -1.89 -42.48 28.86
C THR A 6 -1.42 -41.03 29.09
N PRO A 7 -0.98 -40.66 30.30
CA PRO A 7 -0.35 -39.37 30.55
C PRO A 7 1.13 -39.49 30.20
N CYS A 8 1.58 -38.83 29.12
CA CYS A 8 3.00 -38.78 28.81
C CYS A 8 3.64 -37.56 29.48
N LEU A 9 4.65 -37.88 30.29
CA LEU A 9 5.40 -37.04 31.20
C LEU A 9 6.17 -35.90 30.50
N LEU A 10 6.25 -34.77 31.20
CA LEU A 10 7.06 -33.58 30.93
C LEU A 10 8.57 -33.88 30.76
N LEU A 11 9.20 -33.23 29.78
CA LEU A 11 10.62 -32.85 29.82
C LEU A 11 10.75 -31.38 29.45
N ILE A 12 10.82 -30.50 30.46
CA ILE A 12 11.15 -29.08 30.29
C ILE A 12 12.68 -28.97 30.37
N LEU A 13 13.35 -28.86 29.22
CA LEU A 13 14.75 -28.44 29.16
C LEU A 13 14.83 -26.92 29.41
N ALA A 14 15.27 -26.55 30.60
CA ALA A 14 15.66 -25.18 30.92
C ALA A 14 17.00 -24.85 30.26
N GLY A 15 16.96 -24.43 29.00
CA GLY A 15 18.11 -23.82 28.33
C GLY A 15 18.20 -22.33 28.68
N ALA A 16 19.19 -21.94 29.47
CA ALA A 16 19.51 -20.54 29.69
C ALA A 16 19.99 -19.91 28.37
N PRO A 17 19.34 -18.84 27.86
CA PRO A 17 19.88 -18.13 26.72
C PRO A 17 21.09 -17.33 27.18
N ALA A 18 22.28 -17.69 26.64
CA ALA A 18 23.45 -16.84 26.71
C ALA A 18 23.07 -15.47 26.13
N ALA A 19 23.17 -14.42 26.95
CA ALA A 19 23.06 -13.04 26.52
C ALA A 19 24.24 -12.75 25.57
N ALA A 20 24.03 -12.98 24.28
CA ALA A 20 24.89 -12.45 23.26
C ALA A 20 24.65 -10.92 23.25
N ASP A 21 25.58 -10.17 23.84
CA ASP A 21 25.67 -8.73 23.72
C ASP A 21 25.74 -8.38 22.22
N ALA A 22 24.58 -8.11 21.64
CA ALA A 22 24.45 -7.56 20.32
C ALA A 22 25.02 -6.13 20.35
N GLN A 23 26.33 -6.01 20.15
CA GLN A 23 27.00 -4.76 19.82
C GLN A 23 26.51 -4.32 18.43
N GLY A 24 25.27 -3.83 18.38
CA GLY A 24 24.62 -3.36 17.16
C GLY A 24 25.28 -2.07 16.70
N ILE A 25 26.17 -2.16 15.71
CA ILE A 25 26.64 -0.98 14.98
C ILE A 25 25.40 -0.35 14.33
N LEU A 26 25.01 0.83 14.82
CA LEU A 26 23.98 1.65 14.19
C LEU A 26 24.48 2.09 12.82
N ARG A 27 24.10 1.34 11.78
CA ARG A 27 24.32 1.77 10.40
C ARG A 27 23.38 2.93 10.10
N THR A 28 23.93 4.13 9.98
CA THR A 28 23.17 5.29 9.50
C THR A 28 22.71 5.01 8.08
N ARG A 29 21.40 4.78 7.90
CA ARG A 29 20.82 4.66 6.57
C ARG A 29 20.89 6.03 5.88
N PRO A 30 21.49 6.16 4.69
CA PRO A 30 21.47 7.42 3.96
C PRO A 30 20.03 7.87 3.72
N ALA A 31 19.79 9.18 3.81
CA ALA A 31 18.48 9.74 3.53
C ALA A 31 18.08 9.39 2.08
N PRO A 32 16.82 9.00 1.83
CA PRO A 32 16.36 8.75 0.47
C PRO A 32 16.47 10.04 -0.35
N GLU A 33 16.94 9.91 -1.58
CA GLU A 33 17.00 11.01 -2.53
C GLU A 33 15.59 11.57 -2.76
N ARG A 34 15.46 12.90 -2.67
CA ARG A 34 14.16 13.56 -2.87
C ARG A 34 13.88 13.66 -4.36
N PRO A 35 12.65 13.32 -4.82
CA PRO A 35 12.30 13.48 -6.21
C PRO A 35 12.31 14.98 -6.60
N PRO A 36 12.57 15.30 -7.88
CA PRO A 36 12.46 16.67 -8.36
C PRO A 36 11.01 17.14 -8.24
N THR A 37 10.82 18.31 -7.64
CA THR A 37 9.50 18.93 -7.45
C THR A 37 9.48 20.35 -7.99
N THR A 38 8.29 20.82 -8.37
CA THR A 38 8.01 22.24 -8.64
C THR A 38 8.10 23.06 -7.35
N GLU A 39 8.06 24.39 -7.46
CA GLU A 39 7.96 25.31 -6.31
C GLU A 39 6.74 25.02 -5.43
N ALA A 40 5.66 24.50 -6.01
CA ALA A 40 4.45 24.09 -5.29
C ALA A 40 4.58 22.71 -4.60
N GLY A 41 5.75 22.09 -4.62
CA GLY A 41 5.99 20.78 -3.98
C GLY A 41 5.39 19.59 -4.73
N CYS A 42 5.01 19.77 -5.99
CA CYS A 42 4.46 18.70 -6.83
C CYS A 42 5.57 18.04 -7.66
N THR A 43 5.49 16.73 -7.88
CA THR A 43 6.40 16.04 -8.81
C THR A 43 6.15 16.51 -10.24
N LEU A 44 7.10 16.29 -11.14
CA LEU A 44 6.93 16.65 -12.55
C LEU A 44 6.09 15.64 -13.34
N ASP A 45 6.02 14.38 -12.87
CA ASP A 45 5.35 13.30 -13.59
C ASP A 45 3.85 13.22 -13.27
N LEU A 46 3.05 12.88 -14.29
CA LEU A 46 1.68 12.40 -14.12
C LEU A 46 1.70 10.89 -13.79
N VAL A 47 1.12 10.50 -12.66
CA VAL A 47 0.99 9.08 -12.30
C VAL A 47 -0.43 8.61 -12.62
N LYS A 48 -0.54 7.46 -13.30
CA LYS A 48 -1.81 6.80 -13.61
C LYS A 48 -1.85 5.39 -13.00
N ALA A 49 -2.99 5.01 -12.45
CA ALA A 49 -3.22 3.66 -11.92
C ALA A 49 -4.68 3.25 -12.08
N SER A 50 -4.93 1.95 -12.20
CA SER A 50 -6.26 1.38 -12.35
C SER A 50 -6.61 0.49 -11.16
N GLY A 51 -7.86 0.57 -10.71
CA GLY A 51 -8.43 -0.35 -9.73
C GLY A 51 -8.86 -1.68 -10.37
N ARG A 52 -9.36 -2.62 -9.57
CA ARG A 52 -9.98 -3.84 -10.10
C ARG A 52 -11.45 -3.57 -10.43
N GLU A 53 -12.05 -4.48 -11.20
CA GLU A 53 -13.49 -4.45 -11.43
C GLU A 53 -14.27 -4.69 -10.13
N ARG A 54 -15.34 -3.90 -9.92
CA ARG A 54 -16.24 -4.01 -8.76
C ARG A 54 -17.69 -3.84 -9.18
N LYS A 55 -18.59 -4.57 -8.52
CA LYS A 55 -20.05 -4.44 -8.70
C LYS A 55 -20.63 -3.10 -8.24
N ILE A 56 -19.90 -2.36 -7.39
CA ILE A 56 -20.34 -1.08 -6.84
C ILE A 56 -19.36 0.00 -7.30
N ARG A 57 -19.85 1.00 -8.02
CA ARG A 57 -19.04 2.10 -8.57
C ARG A 57 -18.14 2.77 -7.52
N ASN A 58 -18.70 3.16 -6.37
CA ASN A 58 -17.92 3.81 -5.31
C ASN A 58 -16.77 2.92 -4.77
N ARG A 59 -16.89 1.59 -4.85
CA ARG A 59 -15.78 0.68 -4.50
C ARG A 59 -14.70 0.69 -5.57
N ALA A 60 -15.08 0.69 -6.85
CA ALA A 60 -14.11 0.80 -7.95
C ALA A 60 -13.34 2.13 -7.91
N GLU A 61 -14.02 3.24 -7.60
CA GLU A 61 -13.41 4.56 -7.43
C GLU A 61 -12.40 4.61 -6.27
N ARG A 62 -12.75 4.02 -5.11
CA ARG A 62 -11.81 3.88 -4.00
C ARG A 62 -10.61 3.04 -4.40
N GLU A 63 -10.80 1.90 -5.05
CA GLU A 63 -9.69 1.06 -5.47
C GLU A 63 -8.76 1.72 -6.48
N ALA A 64 -9.30 2.53 -7.40
CA ALA A 64 -8.48 3.27 -8.35
C ALA A 64 -7.59 4.30 -7.62
N ARG A 65 -8.15 5.01 -6.64
CA ARG A 65 -7.37 5.91 -5.77
C ARG A 65 -6.33 5.15 -4.97
N ASP A 66 -6.70 4.08 -4.27
CA ASP A 66 -5.76 3.28 -3.48
C ASP A 66 -4.63 2.69 -4.35
N ALA A 67 -4.93 2.30 -5.60
CA ALA A 67 -3.93 1.85 -6.56
C ALA A 67 -2.96 2.97 -6.93
N TRP A 68 -3.48 4.18 -7.17
CA TRP A 68 -2.66 5.36 -7.40
C TRP A 68 -1.77 5.66 -6.18
N GLU A 69 -2.34 5.69 -4.98
CA GLU A 69 -1.60 5.98 -3.74
C GLU A 69 -0.47 4.97 -3.51
N ARG A 70 -0.71 3.67 -3.76
CA ARG A 70 0.32 2.62 -3.67
C ARG A 70 1.44 2.82 -4.70
N ASN A 71 1.10 3.20 -5.93
CA ASN A 71 2.10 3.43 -6.98
C ASN A 71 2.98 4.64 -6.65
N VAL A 72 2.34 5.74 -6.22
CA VAL A 72 3.03 6.96 -5.79
C VAL A 72 3.90 6.70 -4.56
N ARG A 73 3.39 6.00 -3.55
CA ARG A 73 4.15 5.62 -2.35
C ARG A 73 5.41 4.84 -2.70
N ARG A 74 5.32 3.93 -3.67
CA ARG A 74 6.45 3.12 -4.12
C ARG A 74 7.49 3.93 -4.88
N LYS A 75 7.06 4.89 -5.70
CA LYS A 75 7.94 5.68 -6.57
C LYS A 75 8.57 6.88 -5.85
N TYR A 76 7.80 7.60 -5.03
CA TYR A 76 8.21 8.88 -4.43
C TYR A 76 8.22 8.88 -2.90
N GLY A 77 7.68 7.83 -2.28
CA GLY A 77 7.55 7.72 -0.83
C GLY A 77 6.20 8.19 -0.28
N PRO A 78 5.99 8.02 1.04
CA PRO A 78 4.68 8.24 1.67
C PRO A 78 4.22 9.70 1.67
N ALA A 79 5.15 10.67 1.65
CA ALA A 79 4.84 12.10 1.67
C ALA A 79 4.02 12.57 0.45
N PHE A 80 4.16 11.89 -0.69
CA PHE A 80 3.46 12.22 -1.93
C PHE A 80 2.20 11.38 -2.14
N ALA A 81 2.02 10.31 -1.36
CA ALA A 81 1.08 9.23 -1.66
C ALA A 81 -0.38 9.57 -1.41
N ARG A 82 -0.69 10.69 -0.77
CA ARG A 82 -2.07 11.04 -0.40
C ARG A 82 -2.81 11.64 -1.60
N TRP A 83 -3.88 10.98 -2.05
CA TRP A 83 -4.68 11.46 -3.19
C TRP A 83 -5.17 12.90 -3.01
N GLY A 84 -5.55 13.27 -1.79
CA GLY A 84 -6.01 14.62 -1.45
C GLY A 84 -4.98 15.73 -1.71
N ASN A 85 -3.69 15.41 -1.66
CA ASN A 85 -2.59 16.35 -1.85
C ASN A 85 -2.14 16.47 -3.31
N SER A 86 -2.67 15.66 -4.22
CA SER A 86 -2.31 15.75 -5.65
C SER A 86 -2.69 17.10 -6.26
N ALA A 87 -2.01 17.52 -7.32
CA ALA A 87 -2.35 18.76 -8.02
C ALA A 87 -3.79 18.71 -8.54
N ARG A 88 -4.59 19.75 -8.22
CA ARG A 88 -6.03 19.76 -8.54
C ARG A 88 -6.32 19.73 -10.03
N HIS A 89 -5.49 20.40 -10.84
CA HIS A 89 -5.71 20.54 -12.29
C HIS A 89 -5.36 19.28 -13.10
N THR A 90 -4.55 18.36 -12.55
CA THR A 90 -4.23 17.07 -13.20
C THR A 90 -5.01 15.90 -12.63
N ARG A 91 -5.87 16.15 -11.64
CA ARG A 91 -6.63 15.12 -10.93
C ARG A 91 -7.80 14.62 -11.78
N LEU A 92 -7.69 13.38 -12.23
CA LEU A 92 -8.68 12.69 -13.06
C LEU A 92 -9.07 11.37 -12.38
N LEU A 93 -10.38 11.11 -12.32
CA LEU A 93 -10.96 9.84 -11.88
C LEU A 93 -12.06 9.46 -12.86
N GLU A 94 -11.79 8.45 -13.67
CA GLU A 94 -12.72 7.99 -14.69
C GLU A 94 -13.15 6.56 -14.42
N CYS A 95 -14.42 6.28 -14.71
CA CYS A 95 -15.02 4.96 -14.54
C CYS A 95 -15.70 4.54 -15.83
N LYS A 96 -15.57 3.26 -16.16
CA LYS A 96 -16.33 2.58 -17.20
C LYS A 96 -17.20 1.51 -16.56
N THR A 97 -18.40 1.33 -17.08
CA THR A 97 -19.27 0.21 -16.74
C THR A 97 -19.18 -0.81 -17.87
N SER A 98 -19.03 -2.08 -17.50
CA SER A 98 -19.18 -3.21 -18.40
C SER A 98 -20.42 -4.00 -17.98
N ASP A 99 -21.26 -4.26 -18.98
CA ASP A 99 -22.51 -5.01 -18.95
C ASP A 99 -22.32 -6.44 -19.49
N ARG A 100 -21.08 -6.96 -19.51
CA ARG A 100 -20.77 -8.33 -19.91
C ARG A 100 -21.28 -9.33 -18.86
N GLY A 101 -22.60 -9.52 -18.77
CA GLY A 101 -23.30 -10.46 -17.91
C GLY A 101 -24.53 -9.87 -17.21
N LEU A 102 -25.17 -10.67 -16.35
CA LEU A 102 -26.37 -10.28 -15.59
C LEU A 102 -26.11 -9.19 -14.52
N ILE A 103 -24.85 -8.83 -14.27
CA ILE A 103 -24.47 -7.89 -13.20
C ILE A 103 -23.52 -6.85 -13.78
N GLU A 104 -23.88 -5.58 -13.65
CA GLU A 104 -23.01 -4.45 -13.99
C GLU A 104 -21.71 -4.50 -13.18
N LYS A 105 -20.59 -4.35 -13.88
CA LYS A 105 -19.28 -4.20 -13.27
C LYS A 105 -18.72 -2.85 -13.63
N HIS A 106 -18.15 -2.17 -12.64
CA HIS A 106 -17.47 -0.90 -12.83
C HIS A 106 -15.97 -1.10 -12.71
N TRP A 107 -15.24 -0.48 -13.63
CA TRP A 107 -13.79 -0.39 -13.61
C TRP A 107 -13.39 1.08 -13.65
N CYS A 108 -12.55 1.51 -12.71
CA CYS A 108 -12.11 2.89 -12.63
C CYS A 108 -10.60 2.99 -12.68
N TRP A 109 -10.11 4.13 -13.15
CA TRP A 109 -8.71 4.51 -13.10
C TRP A 109 -8.56 5.95 -12.61
N ALA A 110 -7.44 6.21 -11.95
CA ALA A 110 -7.11 7.50 -11.37
C ALA A 110 -5.78 7.98 -11.96
N ALA A 111 -5.71 9.25 -12.32
CA ALA A 111 -4.45 9.91 -12.66
C ALA A 111 -4.36 11.25 -11.96
N ALA A 112 -3.16 11.58 -11.50
CA ALA A 112 -2.87 12.90 -10.93
C ALA A 112 -1.36 13.08 -10.81
N THR A 113 -0.94 14.34 -10.70
CA THR A 113 0.42 14.72 -10.31
C THR A 113 0.52 14.72 -8.78
N PRO A 114 1.35 13.86 -8.17
CA PRO A 114 1.57 13.85 -6.73
C PRO A 114 2.16 15.16 -6.22
N CYS A 115 1.75 15.60 -5.03
CA CYS A 115 2.42 16.70 -4.32
C CYS A 115 2.66 16.31 -2.86
N ALA A 116 3.73 16.85 -2.30
CA ALA A 116 4.05 16.70 -0.89
C ALA A 116 3.06 17.49 -0.03
N GLY A 117 2.63 16.93 1.10
CA GLY A 117 1.84 17.63 2.11
C GLY A 117 1.43 16.73 3.24
#